data_AF-A0A955DBS0-F1
#
_entry.id   AF-A0A955DBS0-F1
#
_cell.length_a   1.000
_cell.length_b   1.000
_cell.length_c   1.000
_cell.angle_alpha   90.00
_cell.angle_beta   90.00
_cell.angle_gamma   90.00
#
_symmetry.space_group_name_H-M   'P 1'
#
loop_
_entity.id
_entity.type
_entity.pdbx_description
1 polymer ?
#
loop_
_entity_poly.entity_id
_entity_poly.type
_entity_poly.pdbx_seq_one_letter_code
_entity_poly.pdbx_strand_id
1 'polypeptide(L)'
;MADPRPHPDTDEHPRLADALRRRVTPDVRVPAALDDAMRRAAFARLGRRPWHARGPVRVGGALAACVAIGLTVWVLQMPVRQPAPATVATSMAPGDIDGDGRVNIRDAYVLYRRLEAREAIAADLNHDGVTNLADVAALCALVPGLDGPDAVRTLPPFVTEIGG
;
A
#
# COMPACT_ATOMS: atom_id res chain seq x y z
N MET A 1 16.71 11.84 27.17
CA MET A 1 17.91 11.67 26.33
C MET A 1 18.30 10.21 26.45
N ALA A 2 17.78 9.37 25.56
CA ALA A 2 17.89 7.91 25.64
C ALA A 2 19.19 7.47 24.97
N ASP A 3 19.98 6.70 25.71
CA ASP A 3 21.26 6.13 25.29
C ASP A 3 21.01 4.91 24.38
N PRO A 4 21.39 4.95 23.09
CA PRO A 4 21.22 3.83 22.17
C PRO A 4 22.30 2.80 22.44
N ARG A 5 21.96 1.74 23.18
CA ARG A 5 22.87 0.60 23.35
C ARG A 5 23.09 -0.07 21.99
N PRO A 6 24.35 -0.32 21.58
CA PRO A 6 24.64 -1.00 20.32
C PRO A 6 24.12 -2.44 20.35
N HIS A 7 23.39 -2.82 19.29
CA HIS A 7 22.83 -4.17 19.11
C HIS A 7 23.99 -5.15 18.81
N PRO A 8 24.20 -6.21 19.62
CA PRO A 8 25.39 -7.07 19.51
C PRO A 8 25.41 -8.05 18.32
N ASP A 9 24.51 -7.94 17.33
CA ASP A 9 24.26 -9.03 16.37
C ASP A 9 24.86 -8.85 14.96
N THR A 10 25.75 -7.87 14.74
CA THR A 10 26.24 -7.58 13.37
C THR A 10 27.59 -8.26 13.03
N ASP A 11 28.31 -8.80 14.01
CA ASP A 11 29.70 -9.26 13.82
C ASP A 11 29.87 -10.79 13.66
N GLU A 12 28.81 -11.59 13.78
CA GLU A 12 28.96 -13.06 13.83
C GLU A 12 28.98 -13.80 12.48
N HIS A 13 28.71 -13.14 11.34
CA HIS A 13 28.54 -13.86 10.06
C HIS A 13 29.67 -13.85 9.01
N PRO A 14 30.93 -13.46 9.25
CA PRO A 14 31.99 -13.68 8.26
C PRO A 14 32.24 -15.18 8.03
N ARG A 15 32.08 -16.02 9.06
CA ARG A 15 32.23 -17.48 8.96
C ARG A 15 31.13 -18.15 8.13
N LEU A 16 29.91 -17.59 8.11
CA LEU A 16 28.80 -18.10 7.32
C LEU A 16 28.98 -17.79 5.84
N ALA A 17 29.43 -16.56 5.51
CA ALA A 17 29.75 -16.18 4.13
C ALA A 17 30.88 -17.06 3.56
N ASP A 18 31.90 -17.36 4.36
CA ASP A 18 32.99 -18.28 3.96
C ASP A 18 32.51 -19.73 3.81
N ALA A 19 31.61 -20.20 4.69
CA ALA A 19 31.03 -21.54 4.57
C ALA A 19 30.18 -21.69 3.31
N LEU A 20 29.42 -20.66 2.92
CA LEU A 20 28.62 -20.66 1.69
C LEU A 20 29.50 -20.60 0.45
N ARG A 21 30.56 -19.78 0.43
CA ARG A 21 31.52 -19.74 -0.69
C ARG A 21 32.20 -21.08 -0.95
N ARG A 22 32.54 -21.83 0.12
CA ARG A 22 33.12 -23.18 -0.01
C ARG A 22 32.13 -24.20 -0.57
N ARG A 23 30.83 -24.04 -0.32
CA ARG A 23 29.79 -24.99 -0.75
C ARG A 23 29.24 -24.72 -2.15
N VAL A 24 29.22 -23.46 -2.57
CA VAL A 24 28.45 -23.00 -3.74
C VAL A 24 29.29 -22.88 -5.01
N THR A 25 30.59 -23.16 -4.97
CA THR A 25 31.42 -23.11 -6.18
C THR A 25 31.84 -24.52 -6.62
N PRO A 26 30.94 -25.33 -7.20
CA PRO A 26 31.41 -26.42 -8.04
C PRO A 26 32.18 -25.79 -9.20
N ASP A 27 33.42 -26.23 -9.41
CA ASP A 27 34.25 -25.87 -10.55
C ASP A 27 33.61 -26.48 -11.82
N VAL A 28 32.55 -25.84 -12.30
CA VAL A 28 31.85 -26.24 -13.53
C VAL A 28 32.70 -25.75 -14.69
N ARG A 29 33.68 -26.56 -15.10
CA ARG A 29 34.41 -26.34 -16.34
C ARG A 29 33.46 -26.52 -17.52
N VAL A 30 33.01 -25.40 -18.08
CA VAL A 30 32.31 -25.40 -19.36
C VAL A 30 33.35 -25.69 -20.46
N PRO A 31 33.18 -26.76 -21.26
CA PRO A 31 34.08 -27.03 -22.38
C PRO A 31 34.02 -25.87 -23.40
N ALA A 32 35.17 -25.38 -23.86
CA ALA A 32 35.24 -24.27 -24.83
C ALA A 32 34.38 -24.51 -26.08
N ALA A 33 34.29 -25.76 -26.55
CA ALA A 33 33.46 -26.13 -27.69
C ALA A 33 31.95 -25.87 -27.47
N LEU A 34 31.46 -25.99 -26.22
CA LEU A 34 30.07 -25.71 -25.88
C LEU A 34 29.82 -24.20 -25.85
N ASP A 35 30.74 -23.41 -25.31
CA ASP A 35 30.66 -21.93 -25.33
C ASP A 35 30.62 -21.41 -26.78
N ASP A 36 31.49 -21.94 -27.63
CA ASP A 36 31.53 -21.59 -29.06
C ASP A 36 30.26 -22.01 -29.82
N ALA A 37 29.64 -23.14 -29.44
CA ALA A 37 28.37 -23.56 -30.00
C ALA A 37 27.22 -22.63 -29.56
N MET A 38 27.16 -22.25 -28.29
CA MET A 38 26.17 -21.31 -27.77
C MET A 38 26.32 -19.93 -28.41
N ARG A 39 27.56 -19.44 -28.55
CA ARG A 39 27.86 -18.16 -29.19
C ARG A 39 27.39 -18.15 -30.65
N ARG A 40 27.70 -19.20 -31.43
CA ARG A 40 27.23 -19.34 -32.82
C ARG A 40 25.70 -19.42 -32.91
N ALA A 41 25.06 -20.16 -32.03
CA ALA A 41 23.59 -20.28 -31.99
C ALA A 41 22.91 -18.94 -31.66
N ALA A 42 23.49 -18.16 -30.75
CA ALA A 42 23.00 -16.83 -30.39
C ALA A 42 23.11 -15.85 -31.57
N PHE A 43 24.26 -15.81 -32.26
CA PHE A 43 24.44 -14.96 -33.44
C PHE A 43 23.56 -15.37 -34.62
N ALA A 44 23.34 -16.68 -34.84
CA ALA A 44 22.44 -17.16 -35.88
C ALA A 44 20.98 -16.70 -35.67
N ARG A 45 20.54 -16.54 -34.41
CA ARG A 45 19.22 -15.98 -34.08
C ARG A 45 19.15 -14.47 -34.30
N LEU A 46 20.23 -13.74 -34.00
CA LEU A 46 20.27 -12.29 -34.17
C LEU A 46 20.40 -11.86 -35.64
N GLY A 47 21.14 -12.63 -36.46
CA GLY A 47 21.39 -12.30 -37.87
C GLY A 47 20.21 -12.48 -38.82
N ARG A 48 19.10 -13.08 -38.39
CA ARG A 48 17.92 -13.32 -39.24
C ARG A 48 16.87 -12.21 -39.20
N ARG A 49 17.14 -11.07 -38.55
CA ARG A 49 16.22 -9.94 -38.55
C ARG A 49 16.55 -9.02 -39.73
N PRO A 50 15.83 -9.11 -40.88
CA PRO A 50 16.14 -8.28 -42.05
C PRO A 50 15.94 -6.81 -41.68
N TRP A 51 17.04 -6.07 -41.56
CA TRP A 51 17.02 -4.64 -41.25
C TRP A 51 16.40 -3.78 -42.37
N HIS A 52 16.17 -4.34 -43.55
CA HIS A 52 15.64 -3.61 -44.71
C HIS A 52 14.11 -3.67 -44.88
N ALA A 53 13.36 -4.36 -44.01
CA ALA A 53 11.89 -4.41 -44.08
C ALA A 53 11.19 -3.33 -43.23
N ARG A 54 11.79 -2.14 -43.12
CA ARG A 54 11.15 -0.98 -42.48
C ARG A 54 11.22 0.21 -43.40
N GLY A 55 10.22 0.30 -44.28
CA GLY A 55 9.83 1.55 -44.91
C GLY A 55 9.48 2.64 -43.87
N PRO A 56 9.29 3.89 -44.31
CA PRO A 56 9.16 5.06 -43.45
C PRO A 56 7.78 5.09 -42.76
N VAL A 57 7.61 4.28 -41.71
CA VAL A 57 6.41 4.33 -40.84
C VAL A 57 6.76 4.78 -39.41
N ARG A 58 8.00 5.21 -39.16
CA ARG A 58 8.51 5.50 -37.81
C ARG A 58 8.57 6.97 -37.42
N VAL A 59 7.70 7.81 -37.98
CA VAL A 59 7.49 9.18 -37.46
C VAL A 59 6.08 9.36 -36.87
N GLY A 60 5.10 8.51 -37.19
CA GLY A 60 3.74 8.64 -36.65
C GLY A 60 3.47 7.97 -35.29
N GLY A 61 4.27 6.97 -34.89
CA GLY A 61 3.95 6.11 -33.73
C GLY A 61 4.39 6.64 -32.36
N ALA A 62 5.36 7.56 -32.31
CA ALA A 62 5.92 8.03 -31.04
C ALA A 62 5.03 9.06 -30.32
N LEU A 63 4.20 9.82 -31.06
CA LEU A 63 3.30 10.79 -30.45
C LEU A 63 2.10 10.12 -29.76
N ALA A 64 1.57 9.02 -30.30
CA ALA A 64 0.40 8.36 -29.72
C ALA A 64 0.67 7.75 -28.34
N ALA A 65 1.85 7.15 -28.13
CA ALA A 65 2.21 6.54 -26.85
C ALA A 65 2.47 7.59 -25.75
N CYS A 66 3.16 8.68 -26.07
CA CYS A 66 3.42 9.76 -25.11
C CYS A 66 2.13 10.48 -24.70
N VAL A 67 1.20 10.68 -25.64
CA VAL A 67 -0.13 11.25 -25.32
C VAL A 67 -0.92 10.31 -24.41
N ALA A 68 -0.92 8.99 -24.66
CA ALA A 68 -1.65 8.03 -23.83
C ALA A 68 -1.09 7.94 -22.39
N ILE A 69 0.24 7.98 -22.23
CA ILE A 69 0.90 7.95 -20.91
C ILE A 69 0.70 9.29 -20.19
N GLY A 70 0.84 10.40 -20.89
CA GLY A 70 0.57 11.73 -20.33
C GLY A 70 -0.88 11.87 -19.87
N LEU A 71 -1.82 11.34 -20.65
CA LEU A 71 -3.25 11.40 -20.33
C LEU A 71 -3.64 10.47 -19.17
N THR A 72 -3.02 9.29 -19.05
CA THR A 72 -3.23 8.43 -17.87
C THR A 72 -2.63 9.03 -16.61
N VAL A 73 -1.41 9.59 -16.66
CA VAL A 73 -0.83 10.29 -15.49
C VAL A 73 -1.65 11.53 -15.13
N TRP A 74 -2.12 12.29 -16.11
CA TRP A 74 -2.96 13.47 -15.87
C TRP A 74 -4.34 13.11 -15.31
N VAL A 75 -4.98 12.03 -15.78
CA VAL A 75 -6.23 11.50 -15.22
C VAL A 75 -6.04 11.01 -13.79
N LEU A 76 -4.91 10.36 -13.47
CA LEU A 76 -4.60 9.92 -12.11
C LEU A 76 -4.23 11.08 -11.16
N GLN A 77 -3.68 12.17 -11.70
CA GLN A 77 -3.38 13.39 -10.94
C GLN A 77 -4.54 14.40 -10.91
N MET A 78 -5.66 14.10 -11.59
CA MET A 78 -6.83 14.94 -11.41
C MET A 78 -7.27 14.85 -9.95
N PRO A 79 -7.38 15.98 -9.23
CA PRO A 79 -8.15 15.98 -8.01
C PRO A 79 -9.54 15.52 -8.44
N VAL A 80 -9.96 14.34 -7.98
CA VAL A 80 -11.36 13.94 -8.05
C VAL A 80 -12.08 15.12 -7.42
N ARG A 81 -12.70 15.96 -8.27
CA ARG A 81 -13.60 16.99 -7.81
C ARG A 81 -14.74 16.19 -7.22
N GLN A 82 -14.60 15.86 -5.94
CA GLN A 82 -15.73 15.47 -5.13
C GLN A 82 -16.76 16.56 -5.45
N PRO A 83 -17.93 16.18 -5.99
CA PRO A 83 -18.95 17.16 -6.28
C PRO A 83 -19.07 18.02 -5.03
N ALA A 84 -18.92 19.33 -5.20
CA ALA A 84 -18.95 20.29 -4.11
C ALA A 84 -20.04 19.83 -3.15
N PRO A 85 -19.75 19.68 -1.84
CA PRO A 85 -20.77 19.25 -0.91
C PRO A 85 -21.91 20.21 -1.16
N ALA A 86 -23.03 19.68 -1.68
CA ALA A 86 -24.26 20.41 -1.63
C ALA A 86 -24.31 20.85 -0.17
N THR A 87 -24.43 22.15 0.07
CA THR A 87 -24.81 22.70 1.35
C THR A 87 -26.25 22.26 1.63
N VAL A 88 -26.47 20.95 1.67
CA VAL A 88 -27.41 20.34 2.57
C VAL A 88 -26.93 20.85 3.91
N ALA A 89 -27.77 21.59 4.62
CA ALA A 89 -27.53 21.84 6.02
C ALA A 89 -27.22 20.48 6.64
N THR A 90 -25.94 20.21 6.90
CA THR A 90 -25.49 18.96 7.47
C THR A 90 -26.08 18.96 8.85
N SER A 91 -27.25 18.34 8.99
CA SER A 91 -27.60 17.70 10.23
C SER A 91 -26.44 16.75 10.48
N MET A 92 -25.43 17.21 11.24
CA MET A 92 -24.36 16.35 11.74
C MET A 92 -25.07 15.15 12.31
N ALA A 93 -24.99 14.03 11.59
CA ALA A 93 -25.57 12.80 12.09
C ALA A 93 -24.83 12.51 13.40
N PRO A 94 -25.54 12.17 14.49
CA PRO A 94 -24.87 11.74 15.72
C PRO A 94 -23.87 10.62 15.38
N GLY A 95 -22.57 10.88 15.55
CA GLY A 95 -21.49 9.98 15.15
C GLY A 95 -20.66 10.39 13.92
N ASP A 96 -20.99 11.46 13.22
CA ASP A 96 -20.15 12.04 12.15
C ASP A 96 -19.02 12.87 12.79
N ILE A 97 -17.86 12.25 13.01
CA ILE A 97 -16.73 12.82 13.75
C ILE A 97 -15.80 13.60 12.81
N ASP A 98 -15.73 13.20 11.53
CA ASP A 98 -14.88 13.85 10.52
C ASP A 98 -15.60 14.96 9.74
N GLY A 99 -16.93 15.04 9.84
CA GLY A 99 -17.76 16.10 9.27
C GLY A 99 -18.08 15.91 7.79
N ASP A 100 -17.93 14.69 7.26
CA ASP A 100 -18.18 14.38 5.85
C ASP A 100 -19.66 14.10 5.53
N GLY A 101 -20.53 14.11 6.54
CA GLY A 101 -21.96 13.85 6.44
C GLY A 101 -22.33 12.37 6.43
N ARG A 102 -21.40 11.45 6.72
CA ARG A 102 -21.63 10.00 6.71
C ARG A 102 -20.97 9.33 7.91
N VAL A 103 -21.76 8.61 8.71
CA VAL A 103 -21.22 7.79 9.81
C VAL A 103 -20.64 6.48 9.26
N ASN A 104 -19.32 6.32 9.33
CA ASN A 104 -18.60 5.15 8.82
C ASN A 104 -17.37 4.80 9.69
N ILE A 105 -16.62 3.75 9.33
CA ILE A 105 -15.47 3.28 10.14
C ILE A 105 -14.34 4.31 10.24
N ARG A 106 -14.29 5.29 9.33
CA ARG A 106 -13.35 6.41 9.39
C ARG A 106 -13.62 7.30 10.59
N ASP A 107 -14.88 7.55 10.93
CA ASP A 107 -15.25 8.32 12.11
C ASP A 107 -14.75 7.66 13.40
N ALA A 108 -14.91 6.33 13.50
CA ALA A 108 -14.39 5.55 14.61
C ALA A 108 -12.86 5.64 14.73
N TYR A 109 -12.16 5.61 13.61
CA TYR A 109 -10.71 5.80 13.59
C TYR A 109 -10.29 7.23 14.00
N VAL A 110 -11.01 8.25 13.53
CA VAL A 110 -10.75 9.65 13.91
C VAL A 110 -11.00 9.86 15.40
N LEU A 111 -12.08 9.31 15.95
CA LEU A 111 -12.38 9.35 17.38
C LEU A 111 -11.26 8.68 18.20
N TYR A 112 -10.83 7.48 17.81
CA TYR A 112 -9.74 6.76 18.46
C TYR A 112 -8.42 7.56 18.44
N ARG A 113 -8.06 8.13 17.29
CA ARG A 113 -6.82 8.93 17.14
C ARG A 113 -6.80 10.16 18.02
N ARG A 114 -7.93 10.85 18.13
CA ARG A 114 -8.03 12.04 18.97
C ARG A 114 -8.06 11.68 20.47
N LEU A 115 -8.65 10.53 20.85
CA LEU A 115 -8.54 9.96 22.20
C LEU A 115 -7.08 9.63 22.57
N GLU A 116 -6.34 9.01 21.65
CA GLU A 116 -4.91 8.70 21.82
C GLU A 116 -4.08 9.98 22.00
N ALA A 117 -4.40 11.03 21.23
CA ALA A 117 -3.79 12.35 21.33
C ALA A 117 -4.22 13.15 22.59
N ARG A 118 -5.15 12.62 23.39
CA ARG A 118 -5.78 13.30 24.54
C ARG A 118 -6.39 14.66 24.17
N GLU A 119 -6.90 14.76 22.96
CA GLU A 119 -7.64 15.95 22.53
C GLU A 119 -9.02 15.96 23.19
N ALA A 120 -9.47 17.14 23.63
CA ALA A 120 -10.81 17.29 24.16
C ALA A 120 -11.82 17.18 23.01
N ILE A 121 -12.62 16.12 23.02
CA ILE A 121 -13.72 15.89 22.08
C ILE A 121 -14.98 15.67 22.89
N ALA A 122 -16.08 16.31 22.50
CA ALA A 122 -17.40 16.00 23.00
C ALA A 122 -18.05 14.93 22.12
N ALA A 123 -17.62 13.68 22.25
CA ALA A 123 -18.13 12.53 21.50
C ALA A 123 -18.56 11.41 22.46
N ASP A 124 -19.36 11.78 23.45
CA ASP A 124 -20.05 10.87 24.36
C ASP A 124 -21.29 10.30 23.64
N LEU A 125 -21.08 9.20 22.93
CA LEU A 125 -22.06 8.52 22.09
C LEU A 125 -22.92 7.53 22.89
N ASN A 126 -22.41 7.05 24.02
CA ASN A 126 -23.15 6.16 24.92
C ASN A 126 -23.89 6.91 26.06
N HIS A 127 -23.68 8.22 26.18
CA HIS A 127 -24.26 9.12 27.19
C HIS A 127 -23.86 8.77 28.63
N ASP A 128 -22.64 8.25 28.84
CA ASP A 128 -22.10 7.93 30.16
C ASP A 128 -21.39 9.11 30.85
N GLY A 129 -21.24 10.24 30.14
CA GLY A 129 -20.59 11.46 30.61
C GLY A 129 -19.06 11.45 30.47
N VAL A 130 -18.46 10.41 29.87
CA VAL A 130 -17.02 10.23 29.74
C VAL A 130 -16.67 9.77 28.32
N THR A 131 -16.11 10.66 27.50
CA THR A 131 -15.64 10.28 26.17
C THR A 131 -14.43 9.34 26.24
N ASN A 132 -14.64 8.05 25.94
CA ASN A 132 -13.67 6.97 26.07
C ASN A 132 -13.80 5.92 24.95
N LEU A 133 -13.09 4.80 25.08
CA LEU A 133 -13.07 3.73 24.08
C LEU A 133 -14.45 3.07 23.87
N ALA A 134 -15.31 3.11 24.88
CA ALA A 134 -16.70 2.64 24.80
C ALA A 134 -17.51 3.44 23.78
N ASP A 135 -17.22 4.73 23.59
CA ASP A 135 -17.85 5.54 22.54
C ASP A 135 -17.42 5.12 21.15
N VAL A 136 -16.16 4.69 20.99
CA VAL A 136 -15.68 4.13 19.72
C VAL A 136 -16.43 2.84 19.39
N ALA A 137 -16.67 1.99 20.39
CA ALA A 137 -17.47 0.78 20.21
C ALA A 137 -18.94 1.08 19.90
N ALA A 138 -19.54 2.06 20.59
CA ALA A 138 -20.88 2.54 20.31
C ALA A 138 -21.00 3.08 18.87
N LEU A 139 -19.98 3.81 18.41
CA LEU A 139 -19.91 4.32 17.04
C LEU A 139 -19.86 3.19 16.01
N CYS A 140 -19.04 2.16 16.26
CA CYS A 140 -18.98 0.98 15.39
C CYS A 140 -20.34 0.27 15.29
N ALA A 141 -21.12 0.21 16.38
CA ALA A 141 -22.45 -0.37 16.36
C ALA A 141 -23.48 0.44 15.54
N LEU A 142 -23.22 1.73 15.30
CA LEU A 142 -24.05 2.60 14.46
C LEU A 142 -23.71 2.48 12.96
N VAL A 143 -22.56 1.89 12.60
CA VAL A 143 -22.14 1.77 11.19
C VAL A 143 -22.91 0.65 10.49
N PRO A 144 -23.71 0.95 9.45
CA PRO A 144 -24.49 -0.05 8.74
C PRO A 144 -23.57 -1.09 8.06
N GLY A 145 -23.80 -2.39 8.34
CA GLY A 145 -23.07 -3.49 7.70
C GLY A 145 -21.92 -4.07 8.52
N LEU A 146 -21.70 -3.61 9.75
CA LEU A 146 -20.83 -4.28 10.73
C LEU A 146 -21.55 -5.37 11.54
N ASP A 147 -22.79 -5.71 11.20
CA ASP A 147 -23.65 -6.65 11.94
C ASP A 147 -23.42 -8.13 11.53
N GLY A 148 -22.53 -8.37 10.56
CA GLY A 148 -22.27 -9.70 10.01
C GLY A 148 -21.12 -10.45 10.73
N PRO A 149 -21.08 -11.79 10.67
CA PRO A 149 -20.01 -12.60 11.28
C PRO A 149 -18.61 -12.29 10.73
N ASP A 150 -18.52 -11.61 9.58
CA ASP A 150 -17.28 -11.15 8.96
C ASP A 150 -16.78 -9.80 9.53
N ALA A 151 -17.60 -9.06 10.27
CA ALA A 151 -17.21 -7.77 10.85
C ALA A 151 -16.02 -7.92 11.80
N VAL A 152 -15.96 -9.01 12.57
CA VAL A 152 -14.82 -9.31 13.46
C VAL A 152 -13.50 -9.47 12.69
N ARG A 153 -13.53 -9.80 11.39
CA ARG A 153 -12.33 -9.96 10.54
C ARG A 153 -11.86 -8.68 9.86
N THR A 154 -12.76 -7.72 9.63
CA THR A 154 -12.46 -6.43 9.01
C THR A 154 -12.28 -5.31 10.02
N LEU A 155 -12.65 -5.55 11.28
CA LEU A 155 -12.38 -4.65 12.36
C LEU A 155 -10.86 -4.55 12.60
N PRO A 156 -10.32 -3.33 12.68
CA PRO A 156 -8.91 -3.13 13.00
C PRO A 156 -8.62 -3.69 14.41
N PRO A 157 -7.37 -4.10 14.69
CA PRO A 157 -7.02 -4.86 15.90
C PRO A 157 -7.39 -4.15 17.21
N PHE A 158 -7.47 -2.82 17.19
CA PHE A 158 -7.88 -2.03 18.35
C PHE A 158 -9.35 -2.17 18.73
N VAL A 159 -10.22 -2.65 17.83
CA VAL A 159 -11.63 -2.96 18.15
C VAL A 159 -11.77 -4.39 18.67
N THR A 160 -10.88 -5.30 18.26
CA THR A 160 -10.89 -6.69 18.73
C THR A 160 -10.49 -6.80 20.21
N GLU A 161 -9.64 -5.90 20.72
CA GLU A 161 -9.28 -5.82 22.14
C GLU A 161 -10.43 -5.39 23.06
N ILE A 162 -11.53 -4.84 22.52
CA ILE A 162 -12.65 -4.29 23.32
C ILE A 162 -13.67 -5.40 23.69
N GLY A 163 -13.65 -6.54 23.00
CA GLY A 163 -14.61 -7.63 23.18
C GLY A 163 -14.13 -8.82 24.01
N GLY A 164 -12.98 -8.70 24.69
CA GLY A 164 -12.36 -9.75 25.52
C GLY A 164 -12.58 -9.55 27.01
#